data_AF-A0AAD1ZRS7-F1
#
_entry.id   AF-A0AAD1ZRS7-F1
#
_cell.length_a   1.000
_cell.length_b   1.000
_cell.length_c   1.000
_cell.angle_alpha   90.00
_cell.angle_beta   90.00
_cell.angle_gamma   90.00
#
_symmetry.space_group_name_H-M   'P 1'
#
loop_
_entity.id
_entity.type
_entity.pdbx_description
1 polymer ?
#
loop_
_entity_poly.entity_id
_entity_poly.type
_entity_poly.pdbx_seq_one_letter_code
_entity_poly.pdbx_strand_id
1 'polypeptide(L)'
;MVKLNAPHRPIISYRPIGPSDLEVLEKIHGDLFPIRYESEFFRNAVYGRDIVCWGAVDCSRPNAQSNELIGFVTARVVSAKESEVEDLISFDSSKPDQTLIYILTLGVVESHRNLGIASSLIHKVIKYASSIPTCRAVYLHVISYNNAAIHLYQKMSFQCMRRLYNFYFINGQHYDSYLFIYYVNGGRSPCSPLELVTLLVTYVKRGFNLMVSKLWKNEDKNISKWPTSKESGYLLPVVQNNRVLTAEGARCQHL
;
A
#
# COMPACT_ATOMS: atom_id res chain seq x y z
N MET A 1 17.83 16.01 42.86
CA MET A 1 16.62 15.24 42.47
C MET A 1 16.44 15.40 40.96
N VAL A 2 16.99 14.45 40.19
CA VAL A 2 16.94 14.49 38.72
C VAL A 2 15.51 14.16 38.31
N LYS A 3 14.79 15.14 37.73
CA LYS A 3 13.52 14.86 37.05
C LYS A 3 13.85 14.00 35.84
N LEU A 4 13.65 12.69 35.96
CA LEU A 4 13.52 11.79 34.82
C LEU A 4 12.31 12.28 34.02
N ASN A 5 12.54 13.11 33.01
CA ASN A 5 11.52 13.46 32.05
C ASN A 5 11.10 12.18 31.35
N ALA A 6 9.88 11.72 31.63
CA ALA A 6 9.25 10.65 30.87
C ALA A 6 9.35 10.98 29.37
N PRO A 7 9.58 9.99 28.49
CA PRO A 7 9.68 10.23 27.06
C PRO A 7 8.40 10.93 26.59
N HIS A 8 8.53 12.19 26.19
CA HIS A 8 7.42 13.02 25.76
C HIS A 8 6.85 12.42 24.47
N ARG A 9 5.69 11.79 24.58
CA ARG A 9 5.02 11.18 23.44
C ARG A 9 4.11 12.23 22.81
N PRO A 10 4.38 12.70 21.59
CA PRO A 10 3.62 13.79 21.01
C PRO A 10 2.18 13.34 20.74
N ILE A 11 1.23 14.26 20.96
CA ILE A 11 -0.20 14.01 20.76
C ILE A 11 -0.58 14.65 19.43
N ILE A 12 -0.57 13.83 18.38
CA ILE A 12 -0.81 14.31 17.02
C ILE A 12 -2.31 14.38 16.73
N SER A 13 -2.79 15.55 16.34
CA SER A 13 -4.13 15.76 15.81
C SER A 13 -4.06 16.15 14.34
N TYR A 14 -5.16 15.93 13.61
CA TYR A 14 -5.25 16.22 12.19
C TYR A 14 -6.51 17.00 11.86
N ARG A 15 -6.36 18.12 11.18
CA ARG A 15 -7.46 19.03 10.82
C ARG A 15 -7.33 19.50 9.36
N PRO A 16 -8.40 20.02 8.74
CA PRO A 16 -8.26 20.79 7.51
C PRO A 16 -7.30 21.97 7.70
N ILE A 17 -6.58 22.32 6.64
CA ILE A 17 -5.78 23.55 6.60
C ILE A 17 -6.71 24.74 6.38
N GLY A 18 -6.46 25.85 7.08
CA GLY A 18 -7.23 27.08 6.93
C GLY A 18 -6.35 28.32 6.74
N PRO A 19 -6.95 29.52 6.59
CA PRO A 19 -6.22 30.76 6.28
C PRO A 19 -5.13 31.14 7.29
N SER A 20 -5.31 30.77 8.57
CA SER A 20 -4.31 31.02 9.63
C SER A 20 -3.01 30.24 9.44
N ASP A 21 -3.00 29.21 8.59
CA ASP A 21 -1.85 28.35 8.36
C ASP A 21 -0.97 28.85 7.20
N LEU A 22 -1.35 29.92 6.49
CA LEU A 22 -0.70 30.35 5.24
C LEU A 22 0.82 30.52 5.39
N GLU A 23 1.25 31.33 6.34
CA GLU A 23 2.68 31.63 6.56
C GLU A 23 3.47 30.38 6.95
N VAL A 24 2.88 29.54 7.81
CA VAL A 24 3.52 28.29 8.27
C VAL A 24 3.60 27.28 7.12
N LEU A 25 2.56 27.18 6.30
CA LEU A 25 2.53 26.28 5.15
C LEU A 25 3.58 26.68 4.11
N GLU A 26 3.69 27.98 3.79
CA GLU A 26 4.73 28.51 2.89
C GLU A 26 6.14 28.24 3.43
N LYS A 27 6.36 28.53 4.71
CA LYS A 27 7.65 28.29 5.38
C LYS A 27 8.05 26.81 5.32
N ILE A 28 7.18 25.91 5.76
CA ILE A 28 7.50 24.48 5.79
C ILE A 28 7.69 23.94 4.36
N HIS A 29 6.95 24.44 3.36
CA HIS A 29 7.23 24.07 1.96
C HIS A 29 8.63 24.51 1.54
N GLY A 30 9.02 25.73 1.89
CA GLY A 30 10.34 26.27 1.56
C GLY A 30 11.51 25.53 2.23
N ASP A 31 11.27 24.96 3.41
CA ASP A 31 12.25 24.16 4.15
C ASP A 31 12.31 22.71 3.66
N LEU A 32 11.18 22.13 3.24
CA LEU A 32 11.08 20.71 2.90
C LEU A 32 11.29 20.38 1.42
N PHE A 33 10.96 21.30 0.52
CA PHE A 33 10.96 21.04 -0.92
C PHE A 33 11.97 21.92 -1.66
N PRO A 34 12.78 21.34 -2.57
CA PRO A 34 13.68 22.12 -3.40
C PRO A 34 12.96 22.88 -4.54
N ILE A 35 11.68 22.58 -4.78
CA ILE A 35 10.84 23.21 -5.80
C ILE A 35 10.06 24.36 -5.16
N ARG A 36 10.05 25.52 -5.83
CA ARG A 36 9.28 26.68 -5.40
C ARG A 36 7.89 26.65 -6.00
N TYR A 37 6.91 26.96 -5.17
CA TYR A 37 5.52 27.11 -5.56
C TYR A 37 5.15 28.60 -5.48
N GLU A 38 4.25 29.04 -6.35
CA GLU A 38 3.77 30.42 -6.36
C GLU A 38 2.84 30.70 -5.19
N SER A 39 2.76 31.95 -4.74
CA SER A 39 1.86 32.37 -3.65
C SER A 39 0.39 32.01 -3.91
N GLU A 40 -0.03 31.96 -5.18
CA GLU A 40 -1.39 31.54 -5.55
C GLU A 40 -1.69 30.08 -5.17
N PHE A 41 -0.71 29.17 -5.29
CA PHE A 41 -0.87 27.78 -4.84
C PHE A 41 -1.22 27.71 -3.34
N PHE A 42 -0.51 28.47 -2.51
CA PHE A 42 -0.73 28.47 -1.07
C PHE A 42 -2.06 29.12 -0.70
N ARG A 43 -2.43 30.22 -1.36
CA ARG A 43 -3.75 30.84 -1.20
C ARG A 43 -4.86 29.85 -1.55
N ASN A 44 -4.76 29.17 -2.69
CA ASN A 44 -5.75 28.18 -3.10
C ASN A 44 -5.84 27.02 -2.11
N ALA A 45 -4.70 26.57 -1.55
CA ALA A 45 -4.65 25.53 -0.53
C ALA A 45 -5.35 25.92 0.79
N VAL A 46 -5.14 27.14 1.31
CA VAL A 46 -5.72 27.56 2.60
C VAL A 46 -7.18 28.01 2.51
N TYR A 47 -7.62 28.47 1.33
CA TYR A 47 -9.01 28.84 1.08
C TYR A 47 -9.85 27.70 0.49
N GLY A 48 -9.26 26.52 0.25
CA GLY A 48 -9.96 25.35 -0.27
C GLY A 48 -10.45 25.52 -1.72
N ARG A 49 -9.73 26.27 -2.55
CA ARG A 49 -10.05 26.49 -3.97
C ARG A 49 -9.34 25.44 -4.81
N ASP A 50 -10.06 24.45 -5.31
CA ASP A 50 -9.56 23.34 -6.13
C ASP A 50 -8.43 22.50 -5.49
N ILE A 51 -8.13 22.73 -4.22
CA ILE A 51 -7.12 22.00 -3.45
C ILE A 51 -7.75 21.62 -2.12
N VAL A 52 -7.68 20.33 -1.82
CA VAL A 52 -8.09 19.74 -0.54
C VAL A 52 -6.84 19.49 0.28
N CYS A 53 -6.86 19.93 1.54
CA CYS A 53 -5.68 19.96 2.39
C CYS A 53 -5.99 19.41 3.78
N TRP A 54 -5.06 18.62 4.32
CA TRP A 54 -5.04 18.26 5.74
C TRP A 54 -3.70 18.59 6.36
N GLY A 55 -3.74 19.16 7.55
CA GLY A 55 -2.59 19.43 8.40
C GLY A 55 -2.53 18.48 9.59
N ALA A 56 -1.31 18.23 10.07
CA ALA A 56 -1.04 17.61 11.35
C ALA A 56 -0.49 18.66 12.31
N VAL A 57 -0.93 18.63 13.57
CA VAL A 57 -0.48 19.51 14.66
C VAL A 57 -0.09 18.65 15.86
N ASP A 58 0.87 19.12 16.66
CA ASP A 58 1.24 18.47 17.91
C ASP A 58 0.63 19.23 19.10
N CYS A 59 -0.47 18.69 19.64
CA CYS A 59 -1.20 19.29 20.74
C CYS A 59 -0.44 19.21 22.08
N SER A 60 0.68 18.48 22.15
CA SER A 60 1.52 18.42 23.35
C SER A 60 2.49 19.59 23.49
N ARG A 61 2.70 20.37 22.42
CA ARG A 61 3.52 21.58 22.43
C ARG A 61 2.91 22.68 23.31
N PRO A 62 3.73 23.58 23.89
CA PRO A 62 3.21 24.72 24.66
C PRO A 62 2.27 25.61 23.82
N ASN A 63 1.25 26.20 24.47
CA ASN A 63 0.02 26.73 23.86
C ASN A 63 0.16 27.55 22.56
N ALA A 64 1.23 28.34 22.38
CA ALA A 64 1.41 29.12 21.14
C ALA A 64 1.75 28.25 19.91
N GLN A 65 2.35 27.08 20.12
CA GLN A 65 2.83 26.17 19.06
C GLN A 65 1.98 24.90 18.92
N SER A 66 1.00 24.69 19.81
CA SER A 66 0.16 23.48 19.83
C SER A 66 -0.76 23.37 18.61
N ASN A 67 -0.99 24.49 17.92
CA ASN A 67 -1.80 24.56 16.71
C ASN A 67 -0.97 24.82 15.43
N GLU A 68 0.35 24.93 15.55
CA GLU A 68 1.26 25.11 14.40
C GLU A 68 1.37 23.80 13.61
N LEU A 69 1.36 23.90 12.28
CA LEU A 69 1.51 22.73 11.42
C LEU A 69 2.88 22.09 11.60
N ILE A 70 2.88 20.77 11.75
CA ILE A 70 4.09 19.93 11.78
C ILE A 70 4.14 18.95 10.60
N GLY A 71 3.06 18.90 9.83
CA GLY A 71 2.98 18.14 8.60
C GLY A 71 1.72 18.51 7.84
N PHE A 72 1.71 18.22 6.55
CA PHE A 72 0.58 18.54 5.68
C PHE A 72 0.54 17.60 4.49
N VAL A 73 -0.64 17.52 3.88
CA VAL A 73 -0.82 16.98 2.53
C VAL A 73 -1.76 17.91 1.77
N THR A 74 -1.42 18.19 0.52
CA THR A 74 -2.26 18.94 -0.42
C THR A 74 -2.59 18.03 -1.61
N ALA A 75 -3.83 18.07 -2.07
CA ALA A 75 -4.29 17.25 -3.17
C ALA A 75 -5.36 17.96 -4.00
N ARG A 76 -5.49 17.61 -5.27
CA ARG A 76 -6.50 18.15 -6.18
C ARG A 76 -7.31 17.03 -6.80
N VAL A 77 -8.61 17.28 -7.02
CA VAL A 77 -9.46 16.41 -7.83
C VAL A 77 -9.24 16.77 -9.29
N VAL A 78 -8.93 15.77 -10.12
CA VAL A 78 -8.61 15.93 -11.54
C VAL A 78 -9.59 15.09 -12.37
N SER A 79 -10.00 15.58 -13.53
CA SER A 79 -10.74 14.79 -14.52
C SER A 79 -9.85 13.67 -15.04
N ALA A 80 -10.34 12.42 -15.00
CA ALA A 80 -9.53 11.29 -15.41
C ALA A 80 -9.19 11.29 -16.91
N LYS A 81 -10.05 11.90 -17.75
CA LYS A 81 -9.84 12.06 -19.21
C LYS A 81 -8.79 13.12 -19.56
N GLU A 82 -8.53 14.06 -18.66
CA GLU A 82 -7.57 15.16 -18.88
C GLU A 82 -6.26 14.90 -18.13
N SER A 83 -6.15 13.75 -17.46
CA SER A 83 -5.00 13.40 -16.65
C SER A 83 -3.93 12.71 -17.47
N GLU A 84 -2.67 12.96 -17.14
CA GLU A 84 -1.51 12.28 -17.73
C GLU A 84 -1.48 10.76 -17.47
N VAL A 85 -2.34 10.27 -16.57
CA VAL A 85 -2.46 8.84 -16.23
C VAL A 85 -3.72 8.21 -16.82
N GLU A 86 -4.36 8.86 -17.81
CA GLU A 86 -5.50 8.31 -18.54
C GLU A 86 -5.21 6.87 -19.01
N ASP A 87 -4.04 6.65 -19.61
CA ASP A 87 -3.57 5.35 -20.10
C ASP A 87 -3.43 4.27 -19.02
N LEU A 88 -3.46 4.63 -17.73
CA LEU A 88 -3.30 3.74 -16.58
C LEU A 88 -4.61 3.46 -15.85
N ILE A 89 -5.75 3.98 -16.34
CA ILE A 89 -7.07 3.72 -15.79
C ILE A 89 -7.93 2.96 -16.80
N SER A 90 -8.49 1.83 -16.38
CA SER A 90 -9.56 1.17 -17.13
C SER A 90 -10.84 2.00 -17.03
N PHE A 91 -11.14 2.74 -18.09
CA PHE A 91 -12.36 3.54 -18.16
C PHE A 91 -13.60 2.70 -18.38
N ASP A 92 -14.65 3.06 -17.66
CA ASP A 92 -16.00 2.65 -17.96
C ASP A 92 -16.56 3.68 -18.94
N SER A 93 -16.64 3.34 -20.23
CA SER A 93 -17.13 4.26 -21.27
C SER A 93 -18.57 4.74 -21.01
N SER A 94 -19.32 4.05 -20.15
CA SER A 94 -20.65 4.48 -19.68
C SER A 94 -20.62 5.59 -18.63
N LYS A 95 -19.45 5.95 -18.08
CA LYS A 95 -19.27 6.94 -17.01
C LYS A 95 -18.18 7.95 -17.39
N PRO A 96 -18.53 9.03 -18.11
CA PRO A 96 -17.55 10.00 -18.60
C PRO A 96 -16.91 10.84 -17.50
N ASP A 97 -17.55 10.96 -16.33
CA ASP A 97 -17.17 11.91 -15.27
C ASP A 97 -16.28 11.28 -14.19
N GLN A 98 -15.44 10.30 -14.58
CA GLN A 98 -14.49 9.69 -13.66
C GLN A 98 -13.43 10.70 -13.25
N THR A 99 -13.09 10.69 -11.96
CA THR A 99 -12.12 11.60 -11.37
C THR A 99 -10.95 10.84 -10.76
N LEU A 100 -9.87 11.55 -10.50
CA LEU A 100 -8.70 11.09 -9.80
C LEU A 100 -8.33 12.10 -8.72
N ILE A 101 -7.58 11.67 -7.71
CA ILE A 101 -6.95 12.58 -6.76
C ILE A 101 -5.46 12.62 -7.03
N TYR A 102 -4.94 13.80 -7.34
CA TYR A 102 -3.51 14.05 -7.46
C TYR A 102 -2.96 14.63 -6.16
N ILE A 103 -2.05 13.92 -5.48
CA ILE A 103 -1.33 14.49 -4.33
C ILE A 103 -0.23 15.42 -4.88
N LEU A 104 -0.34 16.70 -4.53
CA LEU A 104 0.55 17.76 -4.98
C LEU A 104 1.80 17.83 -4.10
N THR A 105 1.60 17.92 -2.78
CA THR A 105 2.69 17.99 -1.80
C THR A 105 2.35 17.20 -0.54
N LEU A 106 3.35 16.54 0.05
CA LEU A 106 3.25 15.81 1.32
C LEU A 106 4.54 16.04 2.12
N GLY A 107 4.41 16.71 3.26
CA GLY A 107 5.56 17.09 4.07
C GLY A 107 5.35 16.82 5.56
N VAL A 108 6.42 16.47 6.26
CA VAL A 108 6.47 16.41 7.73
C VAL A 108 7.79 17.03 8.17
N VAL A 109 7.73 17.95 9.13
CA VAL A 109 8.91 18.62 9.70
C VAL A 109 9.87 17.58 10.28
N GLU A 110 11.17 17.81 10.14
CA GLU A 110 12.19 16.81 10.42
C GLU A 110 12.09 16.22 11.84
N SER A 111 11.85 17.07 12.84
CA SER A 111 11.71 16.68 14.24
C SER A 111 10.52 15.75 14.52
N HIS A 112 9.58 15.60 13.59
CA HIS A 112 8.36 14.79 13.73
C HIS A 112 8.27 13.67 12.68
N ARG A 113 9.34 13.42 11.92
CA ARG A 113 9.42 12.29 10.99
C ARG A 113 9.46 10.96 11.75
N ASN A 114 9.15 9.88 11.04
CA ASN A 114 9.13 8.50 11.58
C ASN A 114 8.10 8.25 12.72
N LEU A 115 7.15 9.17 12.93
CA LEU A 115 6.04 9.02 13.88
C LEU A 115 4.73 8.55 13.23
N GLY A 116 4.75 8.14 11.95
CA GLY A 116 3.56 7.70 11.22
C GLY A 116 2.63 8.83 10.73
N ILE A 117 3.04 10.09 10.86
CA ILE A 117 2.25 11.27 10.45
C ILE A 117 1.97 11.25 8.95
N ALA A 118 3.01 11.05 8.13
CA ALA A 118 2.85 11.00 6.68
C ALA A 118 1.90 9.88 6.23
N SER A 119 2.02 8.68 6.82
CA SER A 119 1.09 7.57 6.57
C SER A 119 -0.35 7.94 6.94
N SER A 120 -0.56 8.63 8.07
CA SER A 120 -1.90 9.05 8.51
C SER A 120 -2.50 10.13 7.59
N LEU A 121 -1.68 11.04 7.08
CA LEU A 121 -2.09 12.04 6.08
C LEU A 121 -2.48 11.37 4.75
N ILE A 122 -1.68 10.41 4.26
CA ILE A 122 -2.03 9.64 3.05
C ILE A 122 -3.34 8.87 3.26
N HIS A 123 -3.55 8.23 4.42
CA HIS A 123 -4.83 7.57 4.72
C HIS A 123 -6.02 8.52 4.66
N LYS A 124 -5.86 9.79 5.07
CA LYS A 124 -6.93 10.80 4.92
C LYS A 124 -7.26 11.07 3.46
N VAL A 125 -6.23 11.19 2.61
CA VAL A 125 -6.43 11.35 1.16
C VAL A 125 -7.12 10.12 0.56
N ILE A 126 -6.68 8.91 0.89
CA ILE A 126 -7.30 7.66 0.40
C ILE A 126 -8.75 7.55 0.88
N LYS A 127 -9.02 7.90 2.14
CA LYS A 127 -10.39 7.91 2.68
C LYS A 127 -11.27 8.91 1.96
N TYR A 128 -10.75 10.11 1.67
CA TYR A 128 -11.46 11.13 0.89
C TYR A 128 -11.72 10.64 -0.55
N ALA A 129 -10.71 10.09 -1.22
CA ALA A 129 -10.86 9.49 -2.56
C ALA A 129 -11.94 8.39 -2.58
N SER A 130 -11.92 7.51 -1.57
CA SER A 130 -12.90 6.42 -1.44
C SER A 130 -14.33 6.93 -1.18
N SER A 131 -14.47 8.14 -0.63
CA SER A 131 -15.80 8.75 -0.40
C SER A 131 -16.41 9.37 -1.66
N ILE A 132 -15.65 9.55 -2.73
CA ILE A 132 -16.10 10.12 -4.01
C ILE A 132 -16.42 8.96 -4.97
N PRO A 133 -17.69 8.66 -5.29
CA PRO A 133 -18.06 7.47 -6.07
C PRO A 133 -17.46 7.43 -7.49
N THR A 134 -17.19 8.60 -8.06
CA THR A 134 -16.59 8.77 -9.39
C THR A 134 -15.06 8.70 -9.37
N CYS A 135 -14.43 8.80 -8.20
CA CYS A 135 -12.98 8.75 -8.08
C CYS A 135 -12.47 7.33 -8.28
N ARG A 136 -11.45 7.15 -9.13
CA ARG A 136 -10.89 5.82 -9.48
C ARG A 136 -9.49 5.57 -8.94
N ALA A 137 -8.71 6.60 -8.67
CA ALA A 137 -7.39 6.43 -8.08
C ALA A 137 -6.88 7.70 -7.37
N VAL A 138 -5.89 7.49 -6.51
CA VAL A 138 -4.99 8.52 -6.00
C VAL A 138 -3.64 8.32 -6.69
N TYR A 139 -3.03 9.37 -7.23
CA TYR A 139 -1.72 9.28 -7.84
C TYR A 139 -0.82 10.46 -7.45
N LEU A 140 0.48 10.29 -7.66
CA LEU A 140 1.50 11.29 -7.32
C LEU A 140 2.82 11.05 -8.04
N HIS A 141 3.64 12.09 -8.02
CA HIS A 141 5.03 12.03 -8.45
C HIS A 141 5.97 12.10 -7.26
N VAL A 142 7.07 11.33 -7.35
CA VAL A 142 8.16 11.38 -6.38
C VAL A 142 9.49 11.46 -7.09
N ILE A 143 10.33 12.42 -6.71
CA ILE A 143 11.67 12.57 -7.27
C ILE A 143 12.52 11.32 -6.99
N SER A 144 13.23 10.88 -8.02
CA SER A 144 13.88 9.56 -8.08
C SER A 144 14.90 9.28 -6.97
N TYR A 145 15.55 10.30 -6.42
CA TYR A 145 16.50 10.14 -5.31
C TYR A 145 15.84 10.11 -3.92
N ASN A 146 14.53 10.39 -3.82
CA ASN A 146 13.83 10.43 -2.53
C ASN A 146 13.39 9.02 -2.09
N ASN A 147 14.36 8.20 -1.69
CA ASN A 147 14.13 6.82 -1.26
C ASN A 147 13.16 6.71 -0.08
N ALA A 148 13.16 7.68 0.84
CA ALA A 148 12.25 7.69 1.99
C ALA A 148 10.78 7.79 1.56
N ALA A 149 10.47 8.70 0.63
CA ALA A 149 9.11 8.83 0.09
C ALA A 149 8.72 7.63 -0.78
N ILE A 150 9.65 7.11 -1.60
CA ILE A 150 9.42 5.89 -2.40
C ILE A 150 9.02 4.72 -1.50
N HIS A 151 9.76 4.46 -0.43
CA HIS A 151 9.44 3.40 0.53
C HIS A 151 8.13 3.66 1.28
N LEU A 152 7.83 4.91 1.63
CA LEU A 152 6.54 5.27 2.22
C LEU A 152 5.38 4.90 1.29
N TYR A 153 5.43 5.29 0.02
CA TYR A 153 4.35 5.01 -0.94
C TYR A 153 4.20 3.52 -1.22
N GLN A 154 5.31 2.78 -1.38
CA GLN A 154 5.29 1.31 -1.49
C GLN A 154 4.67 0.64 -0.27
N LYS A 155 5.04 1.07 0.95
CA LYS A 155 4.46 0.57 2.20
C LYS A 155 2.95 0.84 2.29
N MET A 156 2.50 1.95 1.72
CA MET A 156 1.09 2.33 1.63
C MET A 156 0.37 1.69 0.43
N SER A 157 0.97 0.68 -0.21
CA SER A 157 0.44 -0.08 -1.35
C SER A 157 0.18 0.75 -2.61
N PHE A 158 0.82 1.91 -2.75
CA PHE A 158 0.90 2.55 -4.06
C PHE A 158 1.83 1.73 -4.96
N GLN A 159 1.40 1.58 -6.20
CA GLN A 159 2.14 0.86 -7.23
C GLN A 159 2.98 1.86 -8.04
N CYS A 160 4.26 1.56 -8.23
CA CYS A 160 5.14 2.33 -9.11
C CYS A 160 4.82 1.96 -10.57
N MET A 161 4.28 2.91 -11.33
CA MET A 161 3.78 2.67 -12.68
C MET A 161 4.86 2.86 -13.74
N ARG A 162 5.59 3.97 -13.67
CA ARG A 162 6.66 4.30 -14.61
C ARG A 162 7.64 5.31 -14.05
N ARG A 163 8.82 5.33 -14.65
CA ARG A 163 9.83 6.38 -14.47
C ARG A 163 9.66 7.44 -15.56
N LEU A 164 9.64 8.70 -15.18
CA LEU A 164 9.59 9.86 -16.06
C LEU A 164 10.95 10.52 -16.04
N TYR A 165 11.63 10.51 -17.19
CA TYR A 165 12.98 11.05 -17.32
C TYR A 165 12.97 12.59 -17.37
N ASN A 166 13.94 13.23 -16.74
CA ASN A 166 14.13 14.69 -16.73
C ASN A 166 12.90 15.51 -16.27
N PHE A 167 12.04 14.91 -15.46
CA PHE A 167 10.76 15.48 -15.03
C PHE A 167 10.90 16.73 -14.16
N TYR A 168 11.84 16.73 -13.21
CA TYR A 168 12.09 17.87 -12.33
C TYR A 168 13.31 18.64 -12.79
N PHE A 169 13.24 19.97 -12.77
CA PHE A 169 14.38 20.86 -12.99
C PHE A 169 14.64 21.67 -11.72
N ILE A 170 15.76 21.39 -11.04
CA ILE A 170 16.10 21.95 -9.73
C ILE A 170 17.56 22.41 -9.78
N ASN A 171 17.80 23.69 -9.45
CA ASN A 171 19.14 24.28 -9.38
C ASN A 171 20.01 24.02 -10.63
N GLY A 172 19.42 24.11 -11.82
CA GLY A 172 20.15 23.91 -13.09
C GLY A 172 20.31 22.46 -13.53
N GLN A 173 19.78 21.49 -12.77
CA GLN A 173 19.92 20.06 -13.05
C GLN A 173 18.55 19.38 -13.22
N HIS A 174 18.49 18.44 -14.17
CA HIS A 174 17.34 17.58 -14.38
C HIS A 174 17.37 16.34 -13.47
N TYR A 175 16.22 15.95 -12.96
CA TYR A 175 16.02 14.75 -12.17
C TYR A 175 14.80 13.98 -12.63
N ASP A 176 14.90 12.66 -12.60
CA ASP A 176 13.79 11.79 -12.93
C ASP A 176 12.76 11.75 -11.80
N SER A 177 11.54 11.37 -12.15
CA SER A 177 10.43 11.14 -11.24
C SER A 177 9.90 9.72 -11.38
N TYR A 178 9.31 9.18 -10.32
CA TYR A 178 8.48 7.99 -10.39
C TYR A 178 7.02 8.37 -10.20
N LEU A 179 6.16 7.83 -11.07
CA LEU A 179 4.71 7.92 -10.95
C LEU A 179 4.21 6.76 -10.09
N PHE A 180 3.50 7.10 -9.01
CA PHE A 180 2.85 6.14 -8.12
C PHE A 180 1.32 6.28 -8.19
N ILE A 181 0.62 5.15 -8.14
CA ILE A 181 -0.85 5.11 -8.16
C ILE A 181 -1.42 4.15 -7.11
N TYR A 182 -2.54 4.52 -6.52
CA TYR A 182 -3.35 3.70 -5.62
C TYR A 182 -4.80 3.73 -6.10
N TYR A 183 -5.32 2.58 -6.53
CA TYR A 183 -6.68 2.49 -7.05
C TYR A 183 -7.73 2.47 -5.94
N VAL A 184 -8.87 3.13 -6.17
CA VAL A 184 -10.04 3.16 -5.27
C VAL A 184 -11.33 2.92 -6.06
N ASN A 185 -12.41 2.54 -5.38
CA ASN A 185 -13.76 2.42 -5.94
C ASN A 185 -13.81 1.61 -7.26
N GLY A 186 -13.09 0.49 -7.32
CA GLY A 186 -13.04 -0.38 -8.50
C GLY A 186 -12.19 0.12 -9.65
N GLY A 187 -11.44 1.22 -9.47
CA GLY A 187 -10.37 1.59 -10.40
C GLY A 187 -9.36 0.46 -10.53
N ARG A 188 -8.81 0.32 -11.73
CA ARG A 188 -7.82 -0.72 -12.06
C ARG A 188 -7.00 -0.28 -13.26
N SER A 189 -5.79 -0.83 -13.35
CA SER A 189 -4.98 -0.72 -14.57
C SER A 189 -5.75 -1.32 -15.76
N PRO A 190 -5.65 -0.75 -16.97
CA PRO A 190 -6.14 -1.40 -18.17
C PRO A 190 -5.41 -2.73 -18.33
N CYS A 191 -6.10 -3.82 -17.99
CA CYS A 191 -5.54 -5.16 -18.05
C CYS A 191 -5.07 -5.46 -19.48
N SER A 192 -3.88 -6.04 -19.61
CA SER A 192 -3.57 -6.76 -20.83
C SER A 192 -4.50 -7.98 -20.94
N PRO A 193 -4.86 -8.45 -22.15
CA PRO A 193 -5.68 -9.66 -22.32
C PRO A 193 -5.10 -10.88 -21.56
N LEU A 194 -3.79 -10.94 -21.36
CA LEU A 194 -3.10 -12.00 -20.64
C LEU A 194 -3.39 -11.97 -19.13
N GLU A 195 -3.63 -10.81 -18.53
CA GLU A 195 -3.99 -10.72 -17.11
C GLU A 195 -5.42 -11.21 -16.85
N LEU A 196 -6.34 -10.95 -17.78
CA LEU A 196 -7.70 -11.52 -17.73
C LEU A 196 -7.66 -13.04 -17.85
N VAL A 197 -6.85 -13.58 -18.77
CA VAL A 197 -6.63 -15.02 -18.88
C VAL A 197 -6.01 -15.56 -17.60
N THR A 198 -5.03 -14.88 -17.01
CA THR A 198 -4.41 -15.32 -15.74
C THR A 198 -5.42 -15.35 -14.60
N LEU A 199 -6.32 -14.36 -14.54
CA LEU A 199 -7.39 -14.27 -13.54
C LEU A 199 -8.44 -15.39 -13.74
N LEU A 200 -8.78 -15.70 -14.99
CA LEU A 200 -9.63 -16.85 -15.34
C LEU A 200 -8.94 -18.18 -15.02
N VAL A 201 -7.66 -18.34 -15.34
CA VAL A 201 -6.89 -19.56 -15.06
C VAL A 201 -6.77 -19.77 -13.56
N THR A 202 -6.51 -18.73 -12.77
CA THR A 202 -6.49 -18.84 -11.30
C THR A 202 -7.87 -19.15 -10.73
N TYR A 203 -8.93 -18.57 -11.27
CA TYR A 203 -10.31 -18.91 -10.88
C TYR A 203 -10.66 -20.36 -11.19
N VAL A 204 -10.36 -20.83 -12.41
CA VAL A 204 -10.56 -22.23 -12.84
C VAL A 204 -9.71 -23.17 -11.99
N LYS A 205 -8.43 -22.86 -11.76
CA LYS A 205 -7.54 -23.66 -10.92
C LYS A 205 -8.05 -23.76 -9.49
N ARG A 206 -8.62 -22.68 -8.95
CA ARG A 206 -9.23 -22.67 -7.61
C ARG A 206 -10.52 -23.49 -7.57
N GLY A 207 -11.36 -23.39 -8.59
CA GLY A 207 -12.55 -24.23 -8.76
C GLY A 207 -12.21 -25.71 -8.91
N PHE A 208 -11.16 -26.03 -9.67
CA PHE A 208 -10.66 -27.38 -9.86
C PHE A 208 -10.08 -27.96 -8.55
N ASN A 209 -9.28 -27.18 -7.81
CA ASN A 209 -8.76 -27.60 -6.50
C ASN A 209 -9.89 -27.84 -5.47
N LEU A 210 -10.99 -27.07 -5.54
CA LEU A 210 -12.19 -27.29 -4.71
C LEU A 210 -12.94 -28.57 -5.10
N MET A 211 -12.98 -28.91 -6.40
CA MET A 211 -13.54 -30.17 -6.88
C MET A 211 -12.66 -31.37 -6.48
N VAL A 212 -11.34 -31.28 -6.66
CA VAL A 212 -10.37 -32.32 -6.29
C VAL A 212 -10.38 -32.59 -4.78
N SER A 213 -10.42 -31.53 -3.95
CA SER A 213 -10.52 -31.71 -2.49
C SER A 213 -11.86 -32.28 -2.04
N LYS A 214 -12.96 -32.08 -2.78
CA LYS A 214 -14.24 -32.75 -2.53
C LYS A 214 -14.23 -34.22 -2.95
N LEU A 215 -13.55 -34.55 -4.05
CA LEU A 215 -13.34 -35.92 -4.51
C LEU A 215 -12.51 -36.73 -3.49
N TRP A 216 -11.39 -36.18 -3.00
CA TRP A 216 -10.59 -36.84 -1.95
C TRP A 216 -11.36 -37.01 -0.63
N LYS A 217 -12.15 -36.01 -0.20
CA LYS A 217 -13.02 -36.15 0.97
C LYS A 217 -14.12 -37.21 0.80
N ASN A 218 -14.50 -37.54 -0.44
CA ASN A 218 -15.45 -38.61 -0.74
C ASN A 218 -14.78 -39.99 -0.81
N GLU A 219 -13.56 -40.09 -1.32
CA GLU A 219 -12.76 -41.33 -1.27
C GLU A 219 -12.45 -41.74 0.18
N ASP A 220 -12.01 -40.81 1.03
CA ASP A 220 -11.74 -41.10 2.45
C ASP A 220 -13.01 -41.54 3.21
N LYS A 221 -14.18 -41.02 2.82
CA LYS A 221 -15.47 -41.47 3.36
C LYS A 221 -15.85 -42.88 2.87
N ASN A 222 -15.54 -43.22 1.62
CA ASN A 222 -15.84 -44.54 1.04
C ASN A 222 -14.91 -45.66 1.55
N ILE A 223 -13.72 -45.33 2.05
CA ILE A 223 -12.79 -46.34 2.62
C ILE A 223 -13.24 -46.82 4.02
N SER A 224 -14.17 -46.13 4.69
CA SER A 224 -14.57 -46.45 6.08
C SER A 224 -15.76 -47.40 6.25
N LYS A 225 -16.34 -47.97 5.17
CA LYS A 225 -17.53 -48.82 5.28
C LYS A 225 -17.55 -49.99 4.30
N TRP A 226 -16.98 -51.12 4.68
CA TRP A 226 -17.59 -52.43 4.38
C TRP A 226 -17.35 -53.43 5.52
N PRO A 227 -18.33 -54.31 5.87
CA PRO A 227 -18.35 -55.03 7.13
C PRO A 227 -17.61 -56.37 7.09
N THR A 228 -17.20 -56.78 8.29
CA THR A 228 -16.87 -58.15 8.69
C THR A 228 -18.05 -59.11 8.49
N SER A 229 -17.83 -60.26 7.82
CA SER A 229 -18.59 -61.50 8.06
C SER A 229 -17.94 -62.75 7.46
N LYS A 230 -17.49 -63.63 8.37
CA LYS A 230 -17.57 -65.10 8.45
C LYS A 230 -16.70 -66.03 7.57
N GLU A 231 -16.14 -66.99 8.30
CA GLU A 231 -15.25 -68.12 7.99
C GLU A 231 -15.86 -69.22 7.11
N SER A 232 -14.97 -69.93 6.40
CA SER A 232 -14.80 -71.41 6.34
C SER A 232 -13.80 -71.68 5.20
N GLY A 233 -12.74 -72.47 5.24
CA GLY A 233 -12.11 -73.38 6.19
C GLY A 233 -10.95 -74.07 5.44
N TYR A 234 -10.09 -74.77 6.19
CA TYR A 234 -9.15 -75.84 5.76
C TYR A 234 -7.67 -75.52 5.42
N LEU A 235 -6.83 -76.02 6.35
CA LEU A 235 -5.56 -76.76 6.20
C LEU A 235 -4.19 -76.03 6.26
N LEU A 236 -3.49 -76.33 7.36
CA LEU A 236 -2.04 -76.25 7.64
C LEU A 236 -1.25 -77.25 6.75
N PRO A 237 0.11 -77.18 6.59
CA PRO A 237 1.08 -76.86 7.66
C PRO A 237 2.39 -76.12 7.32
N VAL A 238 2.94 -75.52 8.38
CA VAL A 238 4.36 -75.49 8.84
C VAL A 238 5.47 -75.44 7.78
N VAL A 239 6.22 -74.32 7.77
CA VAL A 239 7.69 -74.35 7.65
C VAL A 239 8.29 -73.29 8.59
N GLN A 240 9.13 -73.74 9.51
CA GLN A 240 10.05 -72.94 10.31
C GLN A 240 11.14 -72.33 9.41
N ASN A 241 11.59 -71.10 9.69
CA ASN A 241 13.01 -70.95 10.02
C ASN A 241 13.33 -69.71 10.86
N ASN A 242 14.29 -69.92 11.74
CA ASN A 242 14.84 -69.05 12.76
C ASN A 242 15.83 -68.00 12.22
N ARG A 243 15.96 -66.90 13.00
CA ARG A 243 17.17 -66.16 13.46
C ARG A 243 18.22 -65.77 12.38
N VAL A 244 18.83 -64.59 12.45
CA VAL A 244 19.98 -64.31 13.35
C VAL A 244 20.29 -62.79 13.38
N LEU A 245 20.66 -62.33 14.58
CA LEU A 245 21.29 -61.05 14.97
C LEU A 245 22.77 -61.00 14.59
N THR A 246 23.30 -59.79 14.28
CA THR A 246 24.57 -59.17 14.78
C THR A 246 24.81 -57.89 13.94
N ALA A 247 24.97 -56.67 14.50
CA ALA A 247 26.16 -56.11 15.19
C ALA A 247 27.38 -56.13 14.24
N GLU A 248 28.18 -55.11 13.94
CA GLU A 248 28.61 -53.78 14.44
C GLU A 248 29.04 -52.97 13.19
N GLY A 249 29.01 -51.63 13.12
CA GLY A 249 29.96 -50.72 13.77
C GLY A 249 31.18 -50.43 12.87
N ALA A 250 31.28 -49.23 12.30
CA ALA A 250 32.56 -48.52 12.07
C ALA A 250 32.31 -47.11 11.51
N ARG A 251 32.77 -46.12 12.28
CA ARG A 251 33.05 -44.74 11.87
C ARG A 251 34.13 -44.71 10.78
N CYS A 252 34.13 -43.68 9.94
CA CYS A 252 35.35 -42.94 9.61
C CYS A 252 35.03 -41.51 9.14
N GLN A 253 35.61 -40.55 9.86
CA GLN A 253 35.82 -39.15 9.48
C GLN A 253 37.17 -39.00 8.77
N HIS A 254 37.42 -37.78 8.26
CA HIS A 254 38.61 -37.21 7.61
C HIS A 254 38.58 -37.30 6.08
N LEU A 255 38.67 -36.21 5.30
CA LEU A 255 39.19 -34.85 5.51
C LEU A 255 38.26 -33.80 4.89
#